data_AF-A0A0J7L9Y9-F1
#
_entry.id   AF-A0A0J7L9Y9-F1
#
_cell.length_a   1.000
_cell.length_b   1.000
_cell.length_c   1.000
_cell.angle_alpha   90.00
_cell.angle_beta   90.00
_cell.angle_gamma   90.00
#
_symmetry.space_group_name_H-M   'P 1'
#
loop_
_entity.id
_entity.type
_entity.pdbx_description
1 polymer ?
#
loop_
_entity_poly.entity_id
_entity_poly.type
_entity_poly.pdbx_seq_one_letter_code
_entity_poly.pdbx_strand_id
1 'polypeptide(L)'
;MWFVIAPNFIRNTESGDVQNRRFFFFLLKSLGENFTEPRPDQVIRRDDIPPPAGVEPTFREFVDYVIDTDLGSYGDDHWMPYYLYCTPCLVKYDVIANVESLWRDQVYAINKLGLRDKIKPRWRHSNGHVNVSRIYFRQLNGSTVRKLYEKLRLDFELFDYSPDIYYEYATSAD
;
A
#
# COMPACT_ATOMS: atom_id res chain seq x y z
N MET A 1 6.61 -3.66 7.57
CA MET A 1 7.65 -4.71 7.62
C MET A 1 7.62 -5.49 6.31
N TRP A 2 8.58 -5.22 5.44
CA TRP A 2 8.66 -5.72 4.07
C TRP A 2 9.22 -7.14 4.04
N PHE A 3 8.59 -8.03 3.27
CA PHE A 3 9.15 -9.35 2.95
C PHE A 3 9.58 -9.34 1.48
N VAL A 4 10.88 -9.13 1.24
CA VAL A 4 11.54 -9.36 -0.06
C VAL A 4 12.52 -10.52 0.15
N ILE A 5 12.35 -11.62 -0.59
CA ILE A 5 13.12 -12.86 -0.43
C ILE A 5 13.71 -13.29 -1.79
N ALA A 6 15.02 -13.54 -1.84
CA ALA A 6 15.77 -14.16 -2.96
C ALA A 6 16.09 -15.67 -2.64
N PRO A 7 16.44 -16.61 -3.58
CA PRO A 7 16.82 -16.45 -4.99
C PRO A 7 16.17 -17.37 -6.10
N ASN A 8 16.51 -17.14 -7.38
CA ASN A 8 16.32 -17.79 -8.73
C ASN A 8 15.07 -17.59 -9.65
N PHE A 9 15.18 -16.75 -10.69
CA PHE A 9 14.42 -16.67 -11.98
C PHE A 9 13.22 -17.63 -12.26
N ILE A 10 12.05 -17.05 -12.62
CA ILE A 10 11.18 -17.31 -13.81
C ILE A 10 10.05 -16.27 -13.76
N ARG A 11 9.93 -15.42 -14.79
CA ARG A 11 8.72 -14.61 -15.03
C ARG A 11 7.64 -15.54 -15.57
N ASN A 12 6.65 -15.87 -14.75
CA ASN A 12 5.35 -16.29 -15.27
C ASN A 12 4.39 -15.11 -15.14
N THR A 13 4.38 -14.28 -16.18
CA THR A 13 3.25 -13.41 -16.47
C THR A 13 2.11 -14.28 -16.98
N GLU A 14 1.25 -14.75 -16.08
CA GLU A 14 -0.10 -15.17 -16.46
C GLU A 14 -1.11 -14.16 -15.93
N SER A 15 -1.83 -13.61 -16.90
CA SER A 15 -2.72 -12.46 -16.92
C SER A 15 -4.08 -12.72 -16.26
N GLY A 16 -4.09 -13.12 -14.99
CA GLY A 16 -5.32 -13.52 -14.29
C GLY A 16 -5.87 -12.56 -13.23
N ASP A 17 -5.05 -11.66 -12.66
CA ASP A 17 -5.36 -11.02 -11.37
C ASP A 17 -5.09 -9.50 -11.37
N VAL A 18 -5.32 -8.85 -12.51
CA VAL A 18 -5.04 -7.40 -12.70
C VAL A 18 -6.07 -6.52 -11.98
N GLN A 19 -7.23 -7.06 -11.60
CA GLN A 19 -8.40 -6.25 -11.23
C GLN A 19 -8.46 -5.76 -9.78
N ASN A 20 -7.51 -6.10 -8.90
CA ASN A 20 -7.64 -5.76 -7.47
C ASN A 20 -6.35 -5.36 -6.76
N ARG A 21 -5.39 -4.79 -7.51
CA ARG A 21 -4.12 -4.30 -6.98
C ARG A 21 -4.30 -2.94 -6.29
N ARG A 22 -3.99 -2.82 -5.01
CA ARG A 22 -4.13 -1.59 -4.22
C ARG A 22 -2.80 -1.12 -3.62
N PHE A 23 -2.12 -0.24 -4.35
CA PHE A 23 -0.89 0.43 -3.93
C PHE A 23 -0.91 0.99 -2.48
N PHE A 24 -2.01 1.59 -2.04
CA PHE A 24 -2.09 2.25 -0.71
C PHE A 24 -2.51 1.33 0.45
N PHE A 25 -2.55 0.01 0.25
CA PHE A 25 -2.98 -0.93 1.28
C PHE A 25 -2.13 -0.85 2.57
N PHE A 26 -0.85 -0.47 2.45
CA PHE A 26 0.07 -0.38 3.59
C PHE A 26 -0.11 0.85 4.46
N LEU A 27 -0.64 1.96 3.93
CA LEU A 27 -0.88 3.17 4.73
C LEU A 27 -2.15 3.05 5.59
N LEU A 28 -3.02 2.10 5.26
CA LEU A 28 -4.40 2.11 5.69
C LEU A 28 -4.69 0.88 6.55
N LYS A 29 -4.51 1.05 7.87
CA LYS A 29 -4.85 0.01 8.85
C LYS A 29 -6.32 -0.41 8.68
N SER A 30 -6.55 -1.72 8.68
CA SER A 30 -7.89 -2.32 8.55
C SER A 30 -8.88 -1.66 9.53
N LEU A 31 -9.98 -1.15 8.98
CA LEU A 31 -11.11 -0.60 9.73
C LEU A 31 -12.04 -1.73 10.15
N GLY A 32 -12.57 -1.66 11.37
CA GLY A 32 -13.46 -2.69 11.94
C GLY A 32 -14.78 -2.83 11.18
N GLU A 33 -15.52 -3.92 11.43
CA GLU A 33 -16.76 -4.24 10.70
C GLU A 33 -17.89 -3.22 10.88
N ASN A 34 -17.89 -2.44 11.98
CA ASN A 34 -18.86 -1.36 12.25
C ASN A 34 -18.31 0.03 11.95
N PHE A 35 -17.62 0.18 10.81
CA PHE A 35 -17.05 1.47 10.44
C PHE A 35 -18.10 2.41 9.86
N THR A 36 -18.29 3.57 10.49
CA THR A 36 -19.13 4.66 9.95
C THR A 36 -18.28 5.57 9.09
N GLU A 37 -18.77 5.98 7.91
CA GLU A 37 -18.01 6.86 7.02
C GLU A 37 -17.72 8.21 7.74
N PRO A 38 -16.45 8.61 7.87
CA PRO A 38 -16.02 9.78 8.62
C PRO A 38 -16.27 11.04 7.80
N ARG A 39 -16.34 12.19 8.48
CA ARG A 39 -16.34 13.47 7.78
C ARG A 39 -15.01 13.70 7.05
N PRO A 40 -14.99 14.48 5.96
CA PRO A 40 -13.78 14.74 5.19
C PRO A 40 -12.62 15.39 5.98
N ASP A 41 -12.93 16.05 7.08
CA ASP A 41 -12.01 16.76 7.98
C ASP A 41 -11.72 15.99 9.29
N GLN A 42 -12.23 14.76 9.41
CA GLN A 42 -12.12 13.98 10.64
C GLN A 42 -10.92 13.03 10.60
N VAL A 43 -10.12 13.05 11.69
CA VAL A 43 -9.10 12.02 11.93
C VAL A 43 -9.78 10.70 12.25
N ILE A 44 -9.44 9.66 11.48
CA ILE A 44 -9.98 8.31 11.65
C ILE A 44 -9.18 7.58 12.72
N ARG A 45 -9.81 7.32 13.87
CA ARG A 45 -9.20 6.61 15.00
C ARG A 45 -9.91 5.29 15.26
N ARG A 46 -9.18 4.36 15.88
CA ARG A 46 -9.81 3.21 16.50
C ARG A 46 -10.17 3.55 17.95
N ASP A 47 -11.33 3.10 18.39
CA ASP A 47 -11.87 3.41 19.71
C ASP A 47 -11.04 2.82 20.86
N ASP A 48 -10.25 1.78 20.60
CA ASP A 48 -9.41 1.08 21.58
C ASP A 48 -8.06 1.76 21.87
N ILE A 49 -7.74 2.84 21.17
CA ILE A 49 -6.44 3.51 21.26
C ILE A 49 -6.62 4.85 22.01
N PRO A 50 -5.82 5.11 23.08
CA PRO A 50 -5.88 6.38 23.77
C PRO A 50 -5.53 7.52 22.82
N PRO A 51 -6.13 8.72 23.01
CA PRO A 51 -5.82 9.85 22.16
C PRO A 51 -4.31 10.17 22.22
N PRO A 52 -3.71 10.54 21.10
CA PRO A 52 -2.31 10.94 21.05
C PRO A 52 -2.08 12.15 21.96
N ALA A 53 -0.85 12.30 22.43
CA ALA A 53 -0.44 13.46 23.25
C ALA A 53 -0.42 14.79 22.46
N GLY A 54 -0.67 14.77 21.14
CA GLY A 54 -0.61 15.93 20.26
C GLY A 54 -1.75 15.95 19.23
N VAL A 55 -1.67 16.92 18.32
CA VAL A 55 -2.60 17.03 17.19
C VAL A 55 -2.17 16.03 16.11
N GLU A 56 -3.09 15.16 15.72
CA GLU A 56 -2.88 14.28 14.57
C GLU A 56 -3.33 14.99 13.29
N PRO A 57 -2.54 14.91 12.20
CA PRO A 57 -2.97 15.43 10.91
C PRO A 57 -4.15 14.61 10.38
N THR A 58 -5.07 15.29 9.71
CA THR A 58 -6.05 14.65 8.84
C THR A 58 -5.34 13.96 7.66
N PHE A 59 -6.04 13.05 6.99
CA PHE A 59 -5.45 12.37 5.82
C PHE A 59 -5.08 13.34 4.70
N ARG A 60 -5.89 14.38 4.50
CA ARG A 60 -5.60 15.45 3.54
C ARG A 60 -4.30 16.17 3.88
N GLU A 61 -4.16 16.62 5.13
CA GLU A 61 -2.94 17.30 5.59
C GLU A 61 -1.70 16.39 5.48
N PHE A 62 -1.85 15.10 5.78
CA PHE A 62 -0.78 14.13 5.59
C PHE A 62 -0.37 13.99 4.12
N VAL A 63 -1.34 13.91 3.20
CA VAL A 63 -1.05 13.79 1.76
C VAL A 63 -0.40 15.07 1.22
N ASP A 64 -0.89 16.24 1.61
CA ASP A 64 -0.30 17.51 1.23
C ASP A 64 1.15 17.61 1.74
N TYR A 65 1.40 17.18 2.99
CA TYR A 65 2.74 17.08 3.54
C TYR A 65 3.66 16.16 2.71
N VAL A 66 3.20 14.97 2.31
CA VAL A 66 3.99 14.04 1.48
C VAL A 66 4.29 14.63 0.09
N ILE A 67 3.34 15.34 -0.50
CA ILE A 67 3.54 16.00 -1.80
C ILE A 67 4.65 17.07 -1.69
N ASP A 68 4.55 17.93 -0.68
CA ASP A 68 5.41 19.11 -0.52
C ASP A 68 6.78 18.79 0.11
N THR A 69 6.92 17.64 0.77
CA THR A 69 8.17 17.25 1.44
C THR A 69 9.20 16.66 0.47
N ASP A 70 10.47 17.03 0.64
CA ASP A 70 11.58 16.28 0.03
C ASP A 70 11.77 14.93 0.74
N LEU A 71 11.19 13.88 0.15
CA LEU A 71 11.21 12.53 0.72
C LEU A 71 12.63 11.93 0.75
N GLY A 72 13.58 12.45 -0.04
CA GLY A 72 14.97 11.97 0.00
C GLY A 72 15.72 12.38 1.25
N SER A 73 15.34 13.53 1.83
CA SER A 73 16.00 14.10 3.01
C SER A 73 15.19 13.91 4.29
N TYR A 74 13.86 13.92 4.19
CA TYR A 74 12.94 13.93 5.34
C TYR A 74 11.90 12.82 5.29
N GLY A 75 12.03 11.88 4.35
CA GLY A 75 11.09 10.78 4.23
C GLY A 75 11.18 9.81 5.41
N ASP A 76 10.02 9.38 5.91
CA ASP A 76 9.91 8.30 6.88
C ASP A 76 9.87 6.95 6.17
N ASP A 77 10.43 5.91 6.77
CA ASP A 77 10.54 4.57 6.19
C ASP A 77 9.19 3.90 5.94
N HIS A 78 8.10 4.36 6.56
CA HIS A 78 6.77 3.80 6.39
C HIS A 78 6.07 4.26 5.10
N TRP A 79 6.40 5.44 4.58
CA TRP A 79 5.74 6.04 3.42
C TRP A 79 6.70 6.57 2.35
N MET A 80 8.00 6.36 2.53
CA MET A 80 8.99 6.61 1.49
C MET A 80 8.78 5.69 0.27
N PRO A 81 8.93 6.22 -0.96
CA PRO A 81 8.83 5.39 -2.17
C PRO A 81 9.90 4.30 -2.23
N TYR A 82 9.56 3.14 -2.77
CA TYR A 82 10.47 2.00 -2.99
C TYR A 82 11.67 2.35 -3.84
N TYR A 83 11.45 3.09 -4.93
CA TYR A 83 12.54 3.46 -5.83
C TYR A 83 13.64 4.24 -5.10
N LEU A 84 13.27 4.98 -4.04
CA LEU A 84 14.16 5.78 -3.22
C LEU A 84 14.73 4.98 -2.04
N TYR A 85 13.88 4.27 -1.30
CA TYR A 85 14.26 3.56 -0.08
C TYR A 85 15.09 2.29 -0.35
N CYS A 86 14.67 1.49 -1.34
CA CYS A 86 15.24 0.17 -1.59
C CYS A 86 16.28 0.15 -2.71
N THR A 87 16.45 1.24 -3.48
CA THR A 87 17.33 1.30 -4.67
C THR A 87 17.25 0.03 -5.53
N PRO A 88 16.07 -0.30 -6.08
CA PRO A 88 15.78 -1.63 -6.64
C PRO A 88 16.67 -2.01 -7.82
N CYS A 89 17.30 -1.03 -8.49
CA CYS A 89 18.25 -1.28 -9.57
C CYS A 89 19.59 -1.87 -9.11
N LEU A 90 19.94 -1.74 -7.82
CA LEU A 90 21.22 -2.21 -7.27
C LEU A 90 21.17 -3.66 -6.77
N VAL A 91 19.97 -4.21 -6.60
CA VAL A 91 19.76 -5.56 -6.06
C VAL A 91 19.12 -6.43 -7.14
N LYS A 92 19.69 -7.62 -7.36
CA LYS A 92 19.06 -8.64 -8.22
C LYS A 92 18.03 -9.40 -7.41
N TYR A 93 16.76 -9.03 -7.55
CA TYR A 93 15.65 -9.75 -6.93
C TYR A 93 15.25 -10.97 -7.74
N ASP A 94 14.86 -12.01 -7.03
CA ASP A 94 14.41 -13.25 -7.64
C ASP A 94 12.93 -13.55 -7.44
N VAL A 95 12.31 -12.86 -6.48
CA VAL A 95 10.88 -12.87 -6.23
C VAL A 95 10.46 -11.44 -5.89
N ILE A 96 9.47 -10.95 -6.61
CA ILE A 96 8.72 -9.74 -6.27
C ILE A 96 7.34 -10.25 -5.86
N ALA A 97 6.99 -10.07 -4.60
CA ALA A 97 5.72 -10.53 -4.04
C ALA A 97 4.75 -9.36 -3.85
N ASN A 98 3.45 -9.62 -4.00
CA ASN A 98 2.40 -8.64 -3.78
C ASN A 98 1.54 -9.07 -2.58
N VAL A 99 0.99 -8.12 -1.84
CA VAL A 99 0.18 -8.44 -0.65
C VAL A 99 -1.11 -9.14 -1.06
N GLU A 100 -1.68 -8.73 -2.18
CA GLU A 100 -2.91 -9.27 -2.77
C GLU A 100 -2.74 -10.74 -3.15
N SER A 101 -1.55 -11.13 -3.62
CA SER A 101 -1.21 -12.52 -3.95
C SER A 101 -0.34 -13.21 -2.90
N LEU A 102 -0.26 -12.66 -1.68
CA LEU A 102 0.72 -13.09 -0.67
C LEU A 102 0.55 -14.56 -0.27
N TRP A 103 -0.65 -15.13 -0.38
CA TRP A 103 -0.84 -16.57 -0.18
C TRP A 103 -0.09 -17.40 -1.24
N ARG A 104 -0.30 -17.08 -2.52
CA ARG A 104 0.39 -17.73 -3.65
C ARG A 104 1.90 -17.52 -3.56
N ASP A 105 2.32 -16.30 -3.21
CA ASP A 105 3.73 -15.94 -3.16
C ASP A 105 4.45 -16.66 -2.00
N GLN A 106 3.78 -16.86 -0.87
CA GLN A 106 4.29 -17.72 0.23
C GLN A 106 4.44 -19.18 -0.21
N VAL A 107 3.43 -19.76 -0.87
CA VAL A 107 3.52 -21.14 -1.38
C VAL A 107 4.70 -21.28 -2.34
N TYR A 108 4.84 -20.33 -3.27
CA TYR A 108 5.93 -20.31 -4.22
C TYR A 108 7.30 -20.22 -3.53
N ALA A 109 7.47 -19.29 -2.59
CA ALA A 109 8.74 -19.11 -1.86
C ALA A 109 9.11 -20.36 -1.05
N ILE A 110 8.16 -20.97 -0.33
CA ILE A 110 8.39 -22.19 0.45
C ILE A 110 8.85 -23.35 -0.44
N ASN A 111 8.20 -23.50 -1.60
CA ASN A 111 8.54 -24.53 -2.57
C ASN A 111 9.94 -24.30 -3.16
N LYS A 112 10.23 -23.06 -3.56
CA LYS A 112 11.49 -22.66 -4.17
C LYS A 112 12.70 -22.87 -3.25
N LEU A 113 12.51 -22.64 -1.96
CA LEU A 113 13.55 -22.81 -0.93
C LEU A 113 13.66 -24.25 -0.39
N GLY A 114 12.82 -25.18 -0.87
CA GLY A 114 12.82 -26.56 -0.40
C GLY A 114 12.37 -26.71 1.07
N LEU A 115 11.54 -25.80 1.56
CA LEU A 115 11.14 -25.72 2.98
C LEU A 115 9.78 -26.35 3.29
N ARG A 116 9.24 -27.15 2.36
CA ARG A 116 7.90 -27.76 2.46
C ARG A 116 7.66 -28.54 3.76
N ASP A 117 8.69 -29.20 4.27
CA ASP A 117 8.60 -30.03 5.48
C ASP A 117 8.87 -29.25 6.77
N LYS A 118 9.29 -27.98 6.66
CA LYS A 118 9.67 -27.13 7.81
C LYS A 118 8.66 -26.05 8.12
N ILE A 119 8.07 -25.45 7.10
CA ILE A 119 7.13 -24.33 7.25
C ILE A 119 5.94 -24.49 6.30
N LYS A 120 4.80 -23.93 6.71
CA LYS A 120 3.58 -23.87 5.90
C LYS A 120 3.17 -22.41 5.69
N PRO A 121 2.54 -22.06 4.55
CA PRO A 121 1.99 -20.73 4.35
C PRO A 121 1.02 -20.40 5.49
N ARG A 122 1.08 -19.17 6.01
CA ARG A 122 0.15 -18.71 7.05
C ARG A 122 -0.44 -17.39 6.63
N TRP A 123 -1.76 -17.35 6.54
CA TRP A 123 -2.49 -16.11 6.41
C TRP A 123 -2.76 -15.55 7.81
N ARG A 124 -2.19 -14.39 8.14
CA ARG A 124 -2.39 -13.73 9.45
C ARG A 124 -3.09 -12.37 9.34
N HIS A 125 -3.36 -11.89 8.13
CA HIS A 125 -4.08 -10.63 7.92
C HIS A 125 -5.54 -10.94 7.63
N SER A 126 -6.49 -10.40 8.38
CA SER A 126 -7.88 -10.50 7.95
C SER A 126 -8.07 -9.64 6.70
N ASN A 127 -8.81 -10.15 5.70
CA ASN A 127 -9.32 -9.31 4.65
C ASN A 127 -10.29 -8.33 5.33
N GLY A 128 -9.83 -7.11 5.62
CA GLY A 128 -10.73 -6.06 6.09
C GLY A 128 -11.83 -5.90 5.03
N HIS A 129 -13.08 -6.13 5.43
CA HIS A 129 -14.24 -6.05 4.53
C HIS A 129 -14.44 -4.63 3.97
N VAL A 130 -13.83 -3.63 4.59
CA VAL A 130 -13.95 -2.22 4.22
C VAL A 130 -12.87 -1.83 3.21
N ASN A 131 -13.28 -1.21 2.10
CA ASN A 131 -12.36 -0.57 1.16
C ASN A 131 -11.82 0.73 1.76
N VAL A 132 -10.82 0.59 2.63
CA VAL A 132 -10.22 1.70 3.37
C VAL A 132 -9.66 2.75 2.41
N SER A 133 -9.03 2.34 1.31
CA SER A 133 -8.56 3.26 0.26
C SER A 133 -9.67 4.17 -0.28
N ARG A 134 -10.87 3.65 -0.51
CA ARG A 134 -12.00 4.47 -0.98
C ARG A 134 -12.37 5.56 0.04
N ILE A 135 -12.46 5.21 1.32
CA ILE A 135 -12.82 6.17 2.38
C ILE A 135 -11.83 7.33 2.46
N TYR A 136 -10.54 7.03 2.40
CA TYR A 136 -9.51 8.05 2.50
C TYR A 136 -9.37 8.89 1.23
N PHE A 137 -9.40 8.27 0.05
CA PHE A 137 -9.24 9.00 -1.21
C PHE A 137 -10.46 9.87 -1.58
N ARG A 138 -11.66 9.55 -1.06
CA ARG A 138 -12.83 10.44 -1.13
C ARG A 138 -12.63 11.77 -0.39
N GLN A 139 -11.68 11.84 0.55
CA GLN A 139 -11.36 13.08 1.27
C GLN A 139 -10.44 14.00 0.47
N LEU A 140 -9.95 13.57 -0.69
CA LEU A 140 -9.06 14.33 -1.57
C LEU A 140 -9.80 14.77 -2.82
N ASN A 141 -9.29 15.82 -3.47
CA ASN A 141 -9.76 16.18 -4.81
C ASN A 141 -8.84 15.56 -5.88
N GLY A 142 -9.33 15.50 -7.13
CA GLY A 142 -8.58 14.88 -8.23
C GLY A 142 -7.22 15.56 -8.50
N SER A 143 -7.06 16.84 -8.20
CA SER A 143 -5.79 17.56 -8.37
C SER A 143 -4.73 17.10 -7.35
N THR A 144 -5.13 16.89 -6.10
CA THR A 144 -4.26 16.37 -5.03
C THR A 144 -3.86 14.93 -5.36
N VAL A 145 -4.79 14.07 -5.79
CA VAL A 145 -4.47 12.69 -6.18
C VAL A 145 -3.48 12.66 -7.35
N ARG A 146 -3.63 13.56 -8.33
CA ARG A 146 -2.69 13.66 -9.45
C ARG A 146 -1.29 14.05 -9.01
N LYS A 147 -1.17 15.06 -8.13
CA LYS A 147 0.14 15.46 -7.57
C LYS A 147 0.78 14.33 -6.77
N LEU A 148 -0.01 13.61 -5.97
CA LEU A 148 0.47 12.45 -5.22
C LEU A 148 0.93 11.33 -6.16
N TYR A 149 0.18 11.05 -7.23
CA TYR A 149 0.59 10.08 -8.24
C TYR A 149 1.92 10.49 -8.88
N GLU A 150 2.09 11.73 -9.32
CA GLU A 150 3.36 12.19 -9.91
C GLU A 150 4.54 12.01 -8.95
N LYS A 151 4.33 12.28 -7.66
CA LYS A 151 5.34 12.05 -6.61
C LYS A 151 5.75 10.58 -6.48
N LEU A 152 4.82 9.65 -6.72
CA LEU A 152 4.98 8.21 -6.52
C LEU A 152 5.04 7.42 -7.85
N ARG A 153 5.09 8.11 -9.00
CA ARG A 153 4.89 7.52 -10.34
C ARG A 153 5.78 6.31 -10.60
N LEU A 154 7.06 6.43 -10.24
CA LEU A 154 8.03 5.35 -10.46
C LEU A 154 7.67 4.07 -9.71
N ASP A 155 7.08 4.16 -8.53
CA ASP A 155 6.64 2.97 -7.80
C ASP A 155 5.39 2.35 -8.44
N PHE A 156 4.44 3.16 -8.88
CA PHE A 156 3.28 2.68 -9.64
C PHE A 156 3.71 1.91 -10.89
N GLU A 157 4.67 2.45 -11.63
CA GLU A 157 5.23 1.81 -12.82
C GLU A 157 6.05 0.56 -12.47
N LEU A 158 6.89 0.62 -11.44
CA LEU A 158 7.75 -0.49 -11.02
C LEU A 158 6.97 -1.74 -10.62
N PHE A 159 5.83 -1.55 -9.97
CA PHE A 159 5.00 -2.65 -9.48
C PHE A 159 3.70 -2.86 -10.28
N ASP A 160 3.56 -2.16 -11.41
CA ASP A 160 2.44 -2.36 -12.34
C ASP A 160 1.08 -2.16 -11.64
N TYR A 161 0.95 -1.04 -10.93
CA TYR A 161 -0.32 -0.55 -10.36
C TYR A 161 -0.88 0.57 -11.25
N SER A 162 -2.21 0.60 -11.40
CA SER A 162 -2.90 1.74 -12.03
C SER A 162 -3.36 2.77 -10.98
N PRO A 163 -3.24 4.08 -11.27
CA PRO A 163 -3.80 5.13 -10.43
C PRO A 163 -5.31 5.34 -10.61
N ASP A 164 -5.93 4.75 -11.64
CA ASP A 164 -7.28 5.09 -12.12
C ASP A 164 -8.34 4.99 -11.02
N ILE A 165 -8.30 3.91 -10.25
CA ILE A 165 -9.25 3.66 -9.15
C ILE A 165 -9.21 4.76 -8.07
N TYR A 166 -8.05 5.39 -7.86
CA TYR A 166 -7.91 6.47 -6.89
C TYR A 166 -8.43 7.81 -7.43
N TYR A 167 -8.32 8.03 -8.73
CA TYR A 167 -8.98 9.16 -9.38
C TYR A 167 -10.50 9.05 -9.28
N GLU A 168 -11.06 7.87 -9.54
CA GLU A 168 -12.50 7.61 -9.39
C GLU A 168 -12.99 7.86 -7.95
N TYR A 169 -12.21 7.47 -6.94
CA TYR A 169 -12.55 7.72 -5.55
C TYR A 169 -12.59 9.21 -5.22
N ALA A 170 -11.66 10.01 -5.76
CA ALA A 170 -11.64 11.44 -5.53
C ALA A 170 -12.71 12.21 -6.32
N THR A 171 -13.13 11.73 -7.49
CA THR A 171 -14.18 12.39 -8.30
C THR A 171 -15.60 12.03 -7.88
N SER A 172 -15.81 10.88 -7.21
CA SER A 172 -17.13 10.45 -6.73
C SER A 172 -17.62 11.18 -5.47
N ALA A 173 -16.91 12.22 -5.04
CA ALA A 173 -17.24 13.08 -3.91
C ALA A 173 -17.91 14.41 -4.33
N ASP A 174 -18.03 14.68 -5.63
CA ASP A 174 -18.70 15.85 -6.21
C ASP A 174 -20.17 15.57 -6.57
#